data_AF-Q2T5Z5-F1
#
_entry.id   AF-Q2T5Z5-F1
#
_cell.length_a   1.000
_cell.length_b   1.000
_cell.length_c   1.000
_cell.angle_alpha   90.00
_cell.angle_beta   90.00
_cell.angle_gamma   90.00
#
_symmetry.space_group_name_H-M   'P 1'
#
loop_
_entity.id
_entity.type
_entity.pdbx_description
1 polymer ?
#
loop_
_entity_poly.entity_id
_entity_poly.type
_entity_poly.pdbx_seq_one_letter_code
_entity_poly.pdbx_strand_id
1 'polypeptide(L)'
;MIFIAKSRNLTEHLKFLNFIRRPGERFRAERAERAVAKRRETARNSSIRAWTGTGRAPAMRAAWAAPACQNGEFIARSGGHAVELQISLHDRRDLAGQIYRQLRAAIVDGRVAAGARLPSTRDLAHQLGVSRKTTLDAFERLASEGFLLTRAGCGTFVADGPTRVPAAHADGAPADAMRDGYRAERRDDALARAHDGWSDVPAGLSMPPARAPLAFDFRGGVTDKAHFPWDDWRRCVLHALRAQARSSGDYRDPAGEPELRDAIARYAGFSRAVACDWQDVIVTQGAQQALDLLARVLIRPGDVVAVEEPGYPPARAAFAALGACVAGVPVDAHGLVVAQLPDDARFVYVTPSHQFPLGMPMSLERRVALLEWAQRRRAVIVEDDYDCEFRFEGRPLEPLKSLDRAGLVAYVGTFSKTLFPELRIGYAVPPHSLNLALRNAKQIADWHACTLTQTALARFIADGAFARHLRRIHRHYDARRRLLAAHLHGALSRWLRPVIPAAGIHLSARLAAGIDERATLDAAREAGIDLHGISAFYADSPPDAGILFGYGGIDAPAIDVALARLADVLSRCA
;
A
#
# COMPACT_ATOMS: atom_id res chain seq x y z
N MET A 1 15.13 46.86 -35.05
CA MET A 1 15.81 48.07 -34.55
C MET A 1 16.23 47.80 -33.11
N ILE A 2 17.39 47.20 -32.83
CA ILE A 2 18.77 47.74 -32.84
C ILE A 2 18.98 48.88 -31.84
N PHE A 3 19.68 48.57 -30.73
CA PHE A 3 20.84 49.24 -30.09
C PHE A 3 21.10 48.47 -28.77
N ILE A 4 22.03 47.50 -28.63
CA ILE A 4 23.52 47.47 -28.63
C ILE A 4 24.22 48.22 -27.45
N ALA A 5 24.53 47.44 -26.41
CA ALA A 5 25.84 47.11 -25.79
C ALA A 5 26.76 48.12 -25.06
N LYS A 6 27.26 47.67 -23.88
CA LYS A 6 28.68 47.47 -23.45
C LYS A 6 28.68 47.25 -21.92
N SER A 7 29.13 46.17 -21.27
CA SER A 7 30.31 45.27 -21.34
C SER A 7 31.63 45.84 -20.78
N ARG A 8 32.20 45.04 -19.86
CA ARG A 8 33.58 44.91 -19.34
C ARG A 8 34.04 45.81 -18.18
N ASN A 9 34.40 45.16 -17.06
CA ASN A 9 35.81 44.86 -16.85
C ASN A 9 36.06 43.63 -15.97
N LEU A 10 36.81 42.68 -16.53
CA LEU A 10 37.50 41.56 -15.90
C LEU A 10 38.97 41.79 -16.25
N THR A 11 39.88 41.58 -15.29
CA THR A 11 41.29 41.11 -15.41
C THR A 11 42.23 41.90 -14.48
N GLU A 12 42.72 41.24 -13.42
CA GLU A 12 44.06 41.42 -12.86
C GLU A 12 44.58 40.01 -12.53
N HIS A 13 45.37 39.52 -13.48
CA HIS A 13 46.41 38.49 -13.55
C HIS A 13 46.75 37.50 -12.41
N LEU A 14 46.77 36.23 -12.85
CA LEU A 14 47.63 35.10 -12.50
C LEU A 14 49.15 35.39 -12.45
N LYS A 15 49.82 34.98 -11.35
CA LYS A 15 51.12 34.23 -11.26
C LYS A 15 51.10 33.53 -9.88
N PHE A 16 51.21 32.22 -9.69
CA PHE A 16 52.34 31.34 -10.01
C PHE A 16 51.90 29.86 -9.91
N LEU A 17 52.43 29.02 -10.80
CA LEU A 17 52.16 27.58 -10.93
C LEU A 17 53.38 26.77 -10.46
N ASN A 18 53.12 25.51 -10.07
CA ASN A 18 53.99 24.32 -10.05
C ASN A 18 55.04 24.13 -8.94
N PHE A 19 54.82 23.06 -8.15
CA PHE A 19 55.78 21.94 -8.12
C PHE A 19 55.07 20.59 -7.89
N ILE A 20 55.52 19.57 -8.62
CA ILE A 20 54.92 18.24 -8.80
C ILE A 20 55.77 17.15 -8.11
N ARG A 21 55.08 16.09 -7.63
CA ARG A 21 55.49 14.66 -7.43
C ARG A 21 56.08 14.15 -6.09
N ARG A 22 55.49 13.00 -5.69
CA ARG A 22 55.73 11.98 -4.62
C ARG A 22 57.12 11.27 -4.76
N PRO A 23 57.55 10.22 -3.99
CA PRO A 23 56.90 9.34 -2.97
C PRO A 23 57.79 8.80 -1.79
N GLY A 24 57.21 8.01 -0.86
CA GLY A 24 57.84 6.76 -0.31
C GLY A 24 58.49 6.72 1.09
N GLU A 25 58.23 5.59 1.80
CA GLU A 25 58.99 4.94 2.91
C GLU A 25 58.85 5.45 4.36
N ARG A 26 58.25 4.69 5.31
CA ARG A 26 58.69 3.48 6.05
C ARG A 26 59.75 3.75 7.14
N PHE A 27 59.36 3.64 8.43
CA PHE A 27 60.15 3.16 9.59
C PHE A 27 59.13 2.86 10.73
N ARG A 28 58.73 1.62 11.04
CA ARG A 28 59.30 0.61 12.00
C ARG A 28 59.80 1.24 13.31
N ALA A 29 59.09 1.06 14.43
CA ALA A 29 59.01 -0.12 15.32
C ALA A 29 60.16 -0.19 16.33
N GLU A 30 59.85 -0.16 17.65
CA GLU A 30 60.31 -1.12 18.69
C GLU A 30 60.27 -0.53 20.12
N ARG A 31 59.54 -1.23 21.00
CA ARG A 31 59.87 -1.69 22.38
C ARG A 31 58.66 -1.57 23.31
N ALA A 32 58.30 -2.55 24.11
CA ALA A 32 58.61 -3.97 24.21
C ALA A 32 57.63 -4.55 25.23
N GLU A 33 57.28 -5.82 25.03
CA GLU A 33 56.55 -6.67 25.97
C GLU A 33 57.40 -7.04 27.20
N ARG A 34 56.71 -7.29 28.32
CA ARG A 34 56.85 -8.39 29.32
C ARG A 34 56.32 -7.86 30.67
N ALA A 35 55.37 -8.49 31.35
CA ALA A 35 55.49 -9.87 31.79
C ALA A 35 54.13 -10.58 31.99
N VAL A 36 54.13 -11.84 31.58
CA VAL A 36 53.18 -12.90 31.91
C VAL A 36 53.50 -13.42 33.33
N ALA A 37 52.48 -13.56 34.19
CA ALA A 37 52.18 -14.82 34.90
C ALA A 37 51.13 -14.62 36.03
N LYS A 38 49.99 -15.31 35.89
CA LYS A 38 49.55 -16.46 36.72
C LYS A 38 48.07 -16.39 37.16
N ARG A 39 47.38 -17.52 36.86
CA ARG A 39 46.07 -18.05 37.33
C ARG A 39 44.86 -17.68 36.45
N ARG A 40 44.38 -18.55 35.54
CA ARG A 40 43.55 -19.78 35.73
C ARG A 40 42.35 -19.47 36.63
N GLU A 41 41.15 -19.31 36.10
CA GLU A 41 40.09 -20.31 35.81
C GLU A 41 38.92 -19.49 35.19
N THR A 42 38.14 -19.84 34.18
CA THR A 42 37.68 -21.12 33.63
C THR A 42 37.21 -20.84 32.20
N ALA A 43 37.72 -21.60 31.23
CA ALA A 43 37.23 -21.62 29.86
C ALA A 43 36.54 -22.96 29.61
N ARG A 44 35.36 -22.94 28.98
CA ARG A 44 34.99 -23.71 27.78
C ARG A 44 33.46 -23.72 27.62
N ASN A 45 32.95 -23.09 26.57
CA ASN A 45 32.63 -23.70 25.25
C ASN A 45 31.48 -24.74 25.38
N SER A 46 30.27 -24.45 24.93
CA SER A 46 29.80 -24.35 23.53
C SER A 46 29.10 -25.63 23.06
N SER A 47 27.87 -25.43 22.56
CA SER A 47 27.19 -26.13 21.46
C SER A 47 26.74 -27.61 21.57
N ILE A 48 25.41 -27.76 21.45
CA ILE A 48 24.63 -28.67 20.55
C ILE A 48 24.80 -30.20 20.71
N ARG A 49 23.74 -30.90 21.17
CA ARG A 49 22.93 -31.91 20.41
C ARG A 49 21.95 -32.68 21.31
N ALA A 50 20.84 -33.09 20.69
CA ALA A 50 19.72 -33.87 21.21
C ALA A 50 20.02 -35.38 21.39
N TRP A 51 19.28 -36.08 22.27
CA TRP A 51 18.53 -37.33 21.99
C TRP A 51 17.92 -37.98 23.27
N THR A 52 16.67 -38.43 23.13
CA THR A 52 15.99 -39.66 23.65
C THR A 52 16.18 -40.20 25.08
N GLY A 53 15.03 -40.51 25.72
CA GLY A 53 14.69 -41.89 26.09
C GLY A 53 15.01 -42.43 27.50
N THR A 54 13.94 -42.81 28.22
CA THR A 54 13.82 -43.96 29.17
C THR A 54 14.48 -43.92 30.56
N GLY A 55 13.70 -44.28 31.59
CA GLY A 55 14.22 -44.75 32.90
C GLY A 55 13.42 -44.33 34.14
N ARG A 56 12.76 -45.28 34.81
CA ARG A 56 11.82 -45.17 35.97
C ARG A 56 12.52 -44.94 37.33
N ALA A 57 11.97 -44.07 38.21
CA ALA A 57 11.28 -44.31 39.53
C ALA A 57 12.19 -44.72 40.74
N PRO A 58 11.92 -44.36 42.03
CA PRO A 58 10.62 -44.47 42.69
C PRO A 58 10.19 -43.36 43.68
N ALA A 59 8.98 -43.60 44.21
CA ALA A 59 8.10 -42.78 45.02
C ALA A 59 8.57 -42.44 46.45
N MET A 60 8.03 -41.34 46.99
CA MET A 60 7.38 -41.36 48.30
C MET A 60 6.15 -40.43 48.29
N ARG A 61 5.00 -41.02 48.58
CA ARG A 61 3.70 -40.40 48.73
C ARG A 61 3.60 -39.74 50.11
N ALA A 62 3.01 -38.56 50.18
CA ALA A 62 2.17 -38.16 51.31
C ALA A 62 0.85 -37.66 50.75
N ALA A 63 -0.22 -38.34 51.14
CA ALA A 63 -1.56 -38.21 50.63
C ALA A 63 -2.25 -36.95 51.16
N TRP A 64 -2.90 -36.20 50.26
CA TRP A 64 -4.13 -35.49 50.57
C TRP A 64 -5.11 -35.77 49.43
N ALA A 65 -6.15 -36.54 49.76
CA ALA A 65 -7.22 -36.89 48.84
C ALA A 65 -8.04 -35.64 48.47
N ALA A 66 -8.37 -35.54 47.19
CA ALA A 66 -9.28 -34.54 46.64
C ALA A 66 -10.74 -34.84 47.02
N PRO A 67 -11.60 -33.81 47.13
CA PRO A 67 -12.97 -33.91 46.66
C PRO A 67 -13.01 -33.60 45.17
N ALA A 68 -13.72 -34.44 44.42
CA ALA A 68 -14.03 -34.24 43.00
C ALA A 68 -14.77 -32.92 42.81
N CYS A 69 -14.32 -32.08 41.88
CA CYS A 69 -15.04 -30.88 41.47
C CYS A 69 -15.98 -31.28 40.33
N GLN A 70 -17.24 -31.49 40.69
CA GLN A 70 -18.37 -31.50 39.77
C GLN A 70 -18.47 -30.11 39.12
N ASN A 71 -18.84 -30.04 37.84
CA ASN A 71 -19.30 -28.81 37.20
C ASN A 71 -20.48 -28.27 38.01
N GLY A 72 -20.22 -27.32 38.89
CA GLY A 72 -21.22 -26.78 39.82
C GLY A 72 -21.72 -25.43 39.33
N GLU A 73 -22.99 -25.37 38.94
CA GLU A 73 -23.76 -24.13 38.95
C GLU A 73 -23.95 -23.71 40.42
N PHE A 74 -23.47 -22.53 40.80
CA PHE A 74 -23.66 -22.00 42.15
C PHE A 74 -24.56 -20.76 42.09
N ILE A 75 -25.72 -20.85 42.76
CA ILE A 75 -26.69 -19.75 42.90
C ILE A 75 -26.44 -19.07 44.25
N ALA A 76 -25.98 -17.82 44.23
CA ALA A 76 -25.79 -17.02 45.44
C ALA A 76 -27.11 -16.36 45.88
N ARG A 77 -27.52 -16.57 47.15
CA ARG A 77 -28.66 -15.88 47.78
C ARG A 77 -28.26 -15.29 49.14
N SER A 78 -28.63 -14.03 49.42
CA SER A 78 -28.57 -13.44 50.77
C SER A 78 -29.80 -12.57 51.06
N GLY A 79 -30.39 -12.71 52.25
CA GLY A 79 -31.57 -11.95 52.67
C GLY A 79 -31.32 -10.44 52.80
N GLY A 80 -32.31 -9.64 52.37
CA GLY A 80 -32.35 -8.18 52.47
C GLY A 80 -31.92 -7.45 51.18
N HIS A 81 -32.80 -7.46 50.17
CA HIS A 81 -32.61 -6.92 48.80
C HIS A 81 -31.43 -7.57 48.02
N ALA A 82 -31.60 -8.84 47.64
CA ALA A 82 -30.59 -9.62 46.94
C ALA A 82 -30.62 -9.38 45.43
N VAL A 83 -29.48 -9.06 44.84
CA VAL A 83 -29.23 -9.28 43.41
C VAL A 83 -28.86 -10.76 43.24
N GLU A 84 -29.68 -11.55 42.54
CA GLU A 84 -29.36 -12.95 42.22
C GLU A 84 -28.32 -12.95 41.08
N LEU A 85 -27.06 -13.14 41.44
CA LEU A 85 -25.91 -13.12 40.53
C LEU A 85 -25.39 -14.54 40.31
N GLN A 86 -25.66 -15.09 39.13
CA GLN A 86 -25.05 -16.35 38.69
C GLN A 86 -23.69 -16.05 38.06
N ILE A 87 -22.62 -16.52 38.69
CA ILE A 87 -21.24 -16.41 38.19
C ILE A 87 -20.68 -17.82 38.08
N SER A 88 -20.37 -18.23 36.85
CA SER A 88 -19.82 -19.55 36.53
C SER A 88 -18.32 -19.46 36.31
N LEU A 89 -17.55 -20.19 37.10
CA LEU A 89 -16.10 -20.27 36.95
C LEU A 89 -15.75 -21.48 36.10
N HIS A 90 -15.00 -21.26 35.02
CA HIS A 90 -14.54 -22.29 34.10
C HIS A 90 -13.02 -22.33 34.16
N ASP A 91 -12.42 -23.53 34.22
CA ASP A 91 -10.97 -23.67 34.38
C ASP A 91 -10.37 -22.99 35.65
N ARG A 92 -9.05 -23.10 35.86
CA ARG A 92 -8.35 -22.53 37.04
C ARG A 92 -7.50 -21.30 36.73
N ARG A 93 -7.53 -20.79 35.50
CA ARG A 93 -6.73 -19.64 35.05
C ARG A 93 -7.60 -18.39 35.12
N ASP A 94 -7.00 -17.26 35.52
CA ASP A 94 -7.68 -15.96 35.48
C ASP A 94 -9.05 -15.91 36.21
N LEU A 95 -9.17 -16.55 37.38
CA LEU A 95 -10.44 -16.57 38.13
C LEU A 95 -10.95 -15.16 38.46
N ALA A 96 -10.04 -14.22 38.75
CA ALA A 96 -10.39 -12.81 38.99
C ALA A 96 -10.96 -12.15 37.73
N GLY A 97 -10.35 -12.38 36.55
CA GLY A 97 -10.86 -11.86 35.28
C GLY A 97 -12.19 -12.48 34.88
N GLN A 98 -12.45 -13.75 35.21
CA GLN A 98 -13.75 -14.39 34.99
C GLN A 98 -14.87 -13.77 35.83
N ILE A 99 -14.61 -13.51 37.11
CA ILE A 99 -15.54 -12.82 38.02
C ILE A 99 -15.80 -11.39 37.53
N TYR A 100 -14.73 -10.66 37.18
CA TYR A 100 -14.81 -9.31 36.64
C TYR A 100 -15.67 -9.26 35.37
N ARG A 101 -15.43 -10.13 34.37
CA ARG A 101 -16.16 -10.13 33.10
C ARG A 101 -17.67 -10.36 33.29
N GLN A 102 -18.02 -11.31 34.16
CA GLN A 102 -19.42 -11.67 34.40
C GLN A 102 -20.17 -10.60 35.20
N LEU A 103 -19.54 -10.02 36.23
CA LEU A 103 -20.11 -8.89 36.97
C LEU A 103 -20.27 -7.65 36.09
N ARG A 104 -19.25 -7.34 35.27
CA ARG A 104 -19.31 -6.22 34.32
C ARG A 104 -20.45 -6.42 33.32
N ALA A 105 -20.57 -7.60 32.71
CA ALA A 105 -21.67 -7.90 31.80
C ALA A 105 -23.03 -7.75 32.50
N ALA A 106 -23.17 -8.29 33.71
CA ALA A 106 -24.43 -8.19 34.44
C ALA A 106 -24.81 -6.74 34.79
N ILE A 107 -23.84 -5.87 35.07
CA ILE A 107 -24.07 -4.45 35.29
C ILE A 107 -24.44 -3.72 33.98
N VAL A 108 -23.73 -3.99 32.88
CA VAL A 108 -23.95 -3.34 31.57
C VAL A 108 -25.27 -3.76 30.94
N ASP A 109 -25.64 -5.04 31.03
CA ASP A 109 -26.89 -5.58 30.52
C ASP A 109 -28.11 -5.16 31.38
N GLY A 110 -27.90 -4.39 32.45
CA GLY A 110 -28.94 -3.96 33.38
C GLY A 110 -29.48 -5.07 34.29
N ARG A 111 -28.90 -6.28 34.26
CA ARG A 111 -29.26 -7.40 35.16
C ARG A 111 -28.94 -7.08 36.63
N VAL A 112 -27.94 -6.25 36.88
CA VAL A 112 -27.68 -5.63 38.18
C VAL A 112 -27.96 -4.14 38.09
N ALA A 113 -29.04 -3.70 38.73
CA ALA A 113 -29.48 -2.31 38.69
C ALA A 113 -28.46 -1.36 39.33
N ALA A 114 -28.48 -0.11 38.86
CA ALA A 114 -27.80 1.01 39.49
C ALA A 114 -28.18 1.12 40.97
N GLY A 115 -27.20 1.45 41.83
CA GLY A 115 -27.40 1.57 43.27
C GLY A 115 -27.56 0.23 44.01
N ALA A 116 -27.62 -0.91 43.30
CA ALA A 116 -27.73 -2.21 43.95
C ALA A 116 -26.46 -2.53 44.75
N ARG A 117 -26.65 -3.05 45.97
CA ARG A 117 -25.55 -3.44 46.85
C ARG A 117 -25.03 -4.82 46.44
N LEU A 118 -23.73 -4.94 46.17
CA LEU A 118 -23.10 -6.22 45.92
C LEU A 118 -22.73 -6.93 47.24
N PRO A 119 -22.62 -8.27 47.22
CA PRO A 119 -22.05 -9.03 48.34
C PRO A 119 -20.64 -8.54 48.69
N SER A 120 -20.22 -8.74 49.94
CA SER A 120 -18.85 -8.40 50.32
C SER A 120 -17.84 -9.27 49.57
N THR A 121 -16.60 -8.80 49.39
CA THR A 121 -15.54 -9.59 48.75
C THR A 121 -15.24 -10.91 49.47
N ARG A 122 -15.58 -11.01 50.76
CA ARG A 122 -15.47 -12.25 51.56
C ARG A 122 -16.61 -13.21 51.28
N ASP A 123 -17.85 -12.71 51.25
CA ASP A 123 -19.04 -13.53 51.03
C ASP A 123 -19.05 -14.10 49.60
N LEU A 124 -18.72 -13.26 48.61
CA LEU A 124 -18.65 -13.69 47.23
C LEU A 124 -17.49 -14.67 46.99
N ALA A 125 -16.35 -14.50 47.67
CA ALA A 125 -15.26 -15.48 47.62
C ALA A 125 -15.66 -16.83 48.21
N HIS A 126 -16.39 -16.83 49.33
CA HIS A 126 -16.90 -18.05 49.97
C HIS A 126 -17.92 -18.78 49.09
N GLN A 127 -18.86 -18.04 48.48
CA GLN A 127 -19.88 -18.59 47.59
C GLN A 127 -19.29 -19.21 46.32
N LEU A 128 -18.23 -18.61 45.76
CA LEU A 128 -17.57 -19.09 44.55
C LEU A 128 -16.44 -20.10 44.80
N GLY A 129 -16.12 -20.41 46.07
CA GLY A 129 -15.03 -21.32 46.42
C GLY A 129 -13.63 -20.82 46.02
N VAL A 130 -13.41 -19.51 45.97
CA VAL A 130 -12.14 -18.87 45.57
C VAL A 130 -11.47 -18.11 46.72
N SER A 131 -10.21 -17.70 46.52
CA SER A 131 -9.53 -16.86 47.52
C SER A 131 -10.18 -15.47 47.57
N ARG A 132 -10.23 -14.87 48.77
CA ARG A 132 -10.69 -13.47 48.94
C ARG A 132 -9.95 -12.49 48.03
N LYS A 133 -8.65 -12.71 47.81
CA LYS A 133 -7.81 -11.88 46.94
C LYS A 133 -8.36 -11.87 45.51
N THR A 134 -8.76 -13.03 44.97
CA THR A 134 -9.34 -13.17 43.62
C THR A 134 -10.58 -12.31 43.43
N THR A 135 -11.48 -12.30 44.40
CA THR A 135 -12.71 -11.47 44.34
C THR A 135 -12.42 -9.99 44.60
N LEU A 136 -11.47 -9.69 45.49
CA LEU A 136 -11.01 -8.32 45.74
C LEU A 136 -10.40 -7.70 44.48
N ASP A 137 -9.51 -8.43 43.79
CA ASP A 137 -8.87 -7.99 42.54
C ASP A 137 -9.93 -7.67 41.46
N ALA A 138 -10.99 -8.47 41.37
CA ALA A 138 -12.12 -8.21 40.46
C ALA A 138 -12.92 -6.96 40.86
N PHE A 139 -13.18 -6.76 42.14
CA PHE A 139 -13.92 -5.60 42.66
C PHE A 139 -13.12 -4.30 42.54
N GLU A 140 -11.82 -4.33 42.84
CA GLU A 140 -10.93 -3.18 42.69
C GLU A 140 -10.85 -2.75 41.23
N ARG A 141 -10.82 -3.71 40.29
CA ARG A 141 -10.87 -3.43 38.86
C ARG A 141 -12.22 -2.85 38.41
N LEU A 142 -13.34 -3.39 38.90
CA LEU A 142 -14.67 -2.82 38.60
C LEU A 142 -14.83 -1.41 39.20
N ALA A 143 -14.28 -1.16 40.38
CA ALA A 143 -14.29 0.16 41.01
C ALA A 143 -13.41 1.17 40.25
N SER A 144 -12.21 0.77 39.81
CA SER A 144 -11.31 1.65 39.06
C SER A 144 -11.84 2.01 37.67
N GLU A 145 -12.64 1.13 37.07
CA GLU A 145 -13.35 1.37 35.81
C GLU A 145 -14.71 2.07 35.99
N GLY A 146 -15.08 2.40 37.24
CA GLY A 146 -16.30 3.16 37.56
C GLY A 146 -17.60 2.33 37.54
N PHE A 147 -17.52 1.00 37.51
CA PHE A 147 -18.69 0.12 37.63
C PHE A 147 -19.21 0.02 39.07
N LEU A 148 -18.35 0.22 40.06
CA LEU A 148 -18.68 0.12 41.47
C LEU A 148 -18.30 1.38 42.25
N LEU A 149 -19.12 1.71 43.26
CA LEU A 149 -18.89 2.74 44.26
C LEU A 149 -18.74 2.06 45.62
N THR A 150 -17.55 2.12 46.20
CA THR A 150 -17.32 1.66 47.58
C THR A 150 -17.56 2.81 48.55
N ARG A 151 -18.50 2.61 49.50
CA ARG A 151 -18.77 3.57 50.59
C ARG A 151 -18.25 2.97 51.90
N ALA A 152 -17.33 3.67 52.56
CA ALA A 152 -16.75 3.23 53.83
C ALA A 152 -17.86 2.94 54.86
N GLY A 153 -17.85 1.73 55.44
CA GLY A 153 -18.86 1.29 56.41
C GLY A 153 -20.20 0.81 55.83
N CYS A 154 -20.52 1.12 54.56
CA CYS A 154 -21.82 0.84 53.95
C CYS A 154 -21.80 -0.26 52.88
N GLY A 155 -20.62 -0.60 52.33
CA GLY A 155 -20.45 -1.68 51.35
C GLY A 155 -20.10 -1.17 49.94
N THR A 156 -20.16 -2.07 48.95
CA THR A 156 -19.90 -1.77 47.54
C THR A 156 -21.20 -1.80 46.74
N PHE A 157 -21.46 -0.76 45.98
CA PHE A 157 -22.70 -0.55 45.23
C PHE A 157 -22.40 -0.43 43.73
N VAL A 158 -23.35 -0.79 42.87
CA VAL A 158 -23.24 -0.56 41.42
C VAL A 158 -23.43 0.93 41.12
N ALA A 159 -22.54 1.49 40.31
CA ALA A 159 -22.61 2.89 39.90
C ALA A 159 -23.79 3.15 38.92
N ASP A 160 -24.29 4.38 38.89
CA ASP A 160 -25.43 4.77 38.04
C ASP A 160 -25.07 4.98 36.56
N GLY A 161 -23.79 5.21 36.24
CA GLY A 161 -23.32 5.48 34.88
C GLY A 161 -23.30 4.27 33.94
N PRO A 162 -22.73 3.11 34.33
CA PRO A 162 -22.60 1.95 33.44
C PRO A 162 -23.90 1.23 33.07
N THR A 163 -24.99 1.47 33.79
CA THR A 163 -26.34 0.98 33.46
C THR A 163 -27.08 1.88 32.46
N ARG A 164 -26.48 3.02 32.09
CA ARG A 164 -26.97 3.94 31.03
C ARG A 164 -26.29 3.73 29.69
N VAL A 165 -25.44 2.71 29.56
CA VAL A 165 -24.94 2.30 28.24
C VAL A 165 -26.17 1.92 27.41
N PRO A 166 -26.41 2.54 26.24
CA PRO A 166 -27.56 2.20 25.42
C PRO A 166 -27.50 0.70 25.10
N ALA A 167 -28.41 -0.07 25.70
CA ALA A 167 -28.56 -1.47 25.36
C ALA A 167 -28.97 -1.53 23.89
N ALA A 168 -28.35 -2.39 23.10
CA ALA A 168 -28.93 -2.77 21.81
C ALA A 168 -30.35 -3.26 22.12
N HIS A 169 -31.37 -2.64 21.52
CA HIS A 169 -32.76 -3.00 21.71
C HIS A 169 -32.90 -4.52 21.57
N ALA A 170 -33.10 -5.21 22.70
CA ALA A 170 -33.42 -6.62 22.73
C ALA A 170 -34.93 -6.77 22.48
N ASP A 171 -35.41 -6.27 21.34
CA ASP A 171 -36.74 -6.62 20.86
C ASP A 171 -36.63 -8.01 20.23
N GLY A 172 -36.88 -9.02 21.06
CA GLY A 172 -37.30 -10.39 20.73
C GLY A 172 -36.80 -11.00 19.42
N ALA A 173 -35.55 -11.47 19.39
CA ALA A 173 -35.14 -12.52 18.43
C ALA A 173 -34.83 -13.82 19.20
N PRO A 174 -35.49 -14.96 18.89
CA PRO A 174 -35.23 -16.23 19.57
C PRO A 174 -33.81 -16.73 19.29
N ALA A 175 -33.20 -17.31 20.33
CA ALA A 175 -31.78 -17.71 20.41
C ALA A 175 -31.34 -18.82 19.43
N ASP A 176 -32.23 -19.33 18.57
CA ASP A 176 -31.96 -20.50 17.71
C ASP A 176 -31.47 -20.16 16.29
N ALA A 177 -31.39 -18.88 15.91
CA ALA A 177 -30.90 -18.49 14.58
C ALA A 177 -29.36 -18.47 14.44
N MET A 178 -28.60 -18.73 15.51
CA MET A 178 -27.15 -18.46 15.55
C MET A 178 -26.26 -19.60 15.00
N ARG A 179 -26.76 -20.48 14.12
CA ARG A 179 -25.94 -21.59 13.59
C ARG A 179 -25.55 -21.53 12.12
N ASP A 180 -26.22 -20.77 11.25
CA ASP A 180 -25.81 -20.68 9.84
C ASP A 180 -26.20 -19.32 9.25
N GLY A 181 -25.30 -18.31 9.27
CA GLY A 181 -25.62 -17.03 8.63
C GLY A 181 -24.77 -15.81 8.99
N TYR A 182 -23.48 -15.94 9.27
CA TYR A 182 -22.66 -14.84 9.82
C TYR A 182 -22.33 -13.68 8.84
N ARG A 183 -23.09 -13.42 7.77
CA ARG A 183 -22.75 -12.33 6.82
C ARG A 183 -23.88 -11.46 6.29
N ALA A 184 -25.14 -11.89 6.32
CA ALA A 184 -26.18 -11.18 5.57
C ALA A 184 -26.89 -10.07 6.38
N GLU A 185 -27.11 -10.26 7.68
CA GLU A 185 -28.14 -9.46 8.39
C GLU A 185 -27.61 -8.25 9.17
N ARG A 186 -26.29 -8.06 9.33
CA ARG A 186 -25.74 -6.93 10.12
C ARG A 186 -25.68 -5.58 9.41
N ARG A 187 -26.18 -5.47 8.17
CA ARG A 187 -25.99 -4.28 7.34
C ARG A 187 -27.10 -3.23 7.48
N ASP A 188 -28.33 -3.60 7.81
CA ASP A 188 -29.45 -2.67 7.60
C ASP A 188 -29.79 -1.79 8.82
N ASP A 189 -29.32 -2.14 10.03
CA ASP A 189 -29.63 -1.40 11.27
C ASP A 189 -28.47 -0.55 11.83
N ALA A 190 -27.39 -0.36 11.07
CA ALA A 190 -26.26 0.45 11.52
C ALA A 190 -26.60 1.96 11.50
N LEU A 191 -26.63 2.59 12.69
CA LEU A 191 -26.86 4.03 12.83
C LEU A 191 -25.72 4.88 12.25
N ALA A 192 -24.49 4.38 12.25
CA ALA A 192 -23.35 5.06 11.63
C ALA A 192 -23.37 4.84 10.12
N ARG A 193 -23.51 5.92 9.35
CA ARG A 193 -23.51 5.90 7.88
C ARG A 193 -22.27 6.58 7.35
N ALA A 194 -21.59 5.93 6.41
CA ALA A 194 -20.58 6.60 5.59
C ALA A 194 -21.29 7.58 4.64
N HIS A 195 -20.60 8.64 4.25
CA HIS A 195 -21.10 9.54 3.21
C HIS A 195 -21.25 8.76 1.89
N ASP A 196 -22.32 9.03 1.14
CA ASP A 196 -22.79 8.23 -0.01
C ASP A 196 -21.66 7.92 -1.01
N GLY A 197 -20.79 8.88 -1.29
CA GLY A 197 -19.63 8.74 -2.19
C GLY A 197 -18.55 7.71 -1.79
N TRP A 198 -18.51 7.21 -0.55
CA TRP A 198 -17.57 6.16 -0.12
C TRP A 198 -18.20 4.77 -0.09
N SER A 199 -19.52 4.70 0.08
CA SER A 199 -20.29 3.44 0.09
C SER A 199 -20.46 2.86 -1.31
N ASP A 200 -20.51 3.74 -2.31
CA ASP A 200 -20.69 3.39 -3.72
C ASP A 200 -19.36 3.15 -4.47
N VAL A 201 -18.21 3.35 -3.80
CA VAL A 201 -16.91 2.97 -4.36
C VAL A 201 -16.88 1.45 -4.51
N PRO A 202 -16.56 0.91 -5.70
CA PRO A 202 -16.44 -0.54 -5.87
C PRO A 202 -15.55 -1.16 -4.80
N ALA A 203 -15.94 -2.33 -4.27
CA ALA A 203 -15.30 -2.98 -3.11
C ALA A 203 -13.78 -3.25 -3.26
N GLY A 204 -13.24 -3.08 -4.46
CA GLY A 204 -11.83 -2.77 -4.69
C GLY A 204 -11.70 -1.72 -5.80
N LEU A 205 -10.61 -0.96 -5.80
CA LEU A 205 -10.20 -0.16 -6.96
C LEU A 205 -9.96 -1.15 -8.11
N SER A 206 -10.97 -1.39 -8.95
CA SER A 206 -11.02 -2.49 -9.90
C SER A 206 -9.87 -2.42 -10.91
N MET A 207 -8.77 -3.07 -10.57
CA MET A 207 -8.04 -3.93 -11.48
C MET A 207 -8.75 -5.29 -11.43
N PRO A 208 -8.82 -6.07 -12.53
CA PRO A 208 -9.48 -7.38 -12.53
C PRO A 208 -9.07 -8.21 -11.29
N PRO A 209 -10.03 -8.89 -10.64
CA PRO A 209 -9.85 -9.44 -9.30
C PRO A 209 -8.65 -10.40 -9.24
N ALA A 210 -7.94 -10.39 -8.12
CA ALA A 210 -6.86 -11.34 -7.85
C ALA A 210 -7.44 -12.76 -7.80
N ARG A 211 -7.33 -13.48 -8.93
CA ARG A 211 -7.73 -14.89 -9.06
C ARG A 211 -6.54 -15.77 -8.68
N ALA A 212 -6.81 -17.05 -8.37
CA ALA A 212 -5.74 -18.01 -8.15
C ALA A 212 -4.79 -18.00 -9.37
N PRO A 213 -3.46 -17.86 -9.14
CA PRO A 213 -2.51 -17.71 -10.22
C PRO A 213 -2.53 -18.96 -11.10
N LEU A 214 -2.63 -18.76 -12.41
CA LEU A 214 -2.53 -19.80 -13.41
C LEU A 214 -1.08 -19.96 -13.87
N ALA A 215 -0.82 -21.04 -14.62
CA ALA A 215 0.52 -21.35 -15.12
C ALA A 215 1.07 -20.26 -16.05
N PHE A 216 0.20 -19.61 -16.84
CA PHE A 216 0.57 -18.52 -17.73
C PHE A 216 -0.19 -17.25 -17.33
N ASP A 217 0.50 -16.35 -16.64
CA ASP A 217 -0.08 -15.16 -16.03
C ASP A 217 0.34 -13.90 -16.81
N PHE A 218 -0.59 -13.32 -17.59
CA PHE A 218 -0.38 -12.05 -18.30
C PHE A 218 -1.01 -10.85 -17.56
N ARG A 219 -1.11 -10.89 -16.23
CA ARG A 219 -1.68 -9.77 -15.46
C ARG A 219 -0.92 -8.46 -15.73
N GLY A 220 -1.69 -7.42 -16.01
CA GLY A 220 -1.18 -6.07 -16.25
C GLY A 220 -0.54 -5.45 -14.99
N GLY A 221 0.53 -4.70 -15.17
CA GLY A 221 1.12 -3.90 -14.09
C GLY A 221 1.94 -4.69 -13.06
N VAL A 222 2.28 -5.94 -13.33
CA VAL A 222 3.13 -6.80 -12.48
C VAL A 222 4.59 -6.72 -12.93
N THR A 223 5.53 -6.75 -11.98
CA THR A 223 6.98 -6.78 -12.20
C THR A 223 7.59 -8.10 -11.75
N ASP A 224 8.61 -8.57 -12.46
CA ASP A 224 9.35 -9.77 -12.14
C ASP A 224 10.41 -9.51 -11.05
N LYS A 225 10.19 -10.12 -9.88
CA LYS A 225 11.08 -10.03 -8.71
C LYS A 225 12.26 -11.00 -8.74
N ALA A 226 12.24 -12.02 -9.60
CA ALA A 226 13.33 -13.00 -9.68
C ALA A 226 14.66 -12.31 -10.03
N HIS A 227 14.59 -11.20 -10.76
CA HIS A 227 15.72 -10.41 -11.20
C HIS A 227 16.02 -9.18 -10.31
N PHE A 228 15.38 -9.05 -9.14
CA PHE A 228 15.66 -7.95 -8.23
C PHE A 228 16.96 -8.20 -7.43
N PRO A 229 17.89 -7.23 -7.31
CA PRO A 229 19.16 -7.43 -6.63
C PRO A 229 19.01 -7.37 -5.09
N TRP A 230 18.50 -8.46 -4.51
CA TRP A 230 18.23 -8.58 -3.07
C TRP A 230 19.44 -8.30 -2.17
N ASP A 231 20.64 -8.67 -2.61
CA ASP A 231 21.86 -8.39 -1.83
C ASP A 231 22.23 -6.91 -1.79
N ASP A 232 22.11 -6.20 -2.92
CA ASP A 232 22.33 -4.76 -2.98
C ASP A 232 21.28 -4.04 -2.12
N TRP A 233 20.02 -4.46 -2.23
CA TRP A 233 18.91 -3.91 -1.43
C TRP A 233 19.11 -4.16 0.07
N ARG A 234 19.48 -5.39 0.47
CA ARG A 234 19.76 -5.74 1.88
C ARG A 234 20.84 -4.85 2.48
N ARG A 235 21.91 -4.54 1.73
CA ARG A 235 22.96 -3.61 2.18
C ARG A 235 22.40 -2.18 2.38
N CYS A 236 21.53 -1.72 1.48
CA CYS A 236 20.89 -0.42 1.60
C CYS A 236 19.93 -0.34 2.80
N VAL A 237 19.17 -1.40 3.08
CA VAL A 237 18.30 -1.49 4.27
C VAL A 237 19.12 -1.50 5.56
N LEU A 238 20.23 -2.26 5.62
CA LEU A 238 21.13 -2.25 6.77
C LEU A 238 21.78 -0.88 6.99
N HIS A 239 22.07 -0.14 5.92
CA HIS A 239 22.52 1.25 6.01
C HIS A 239 21.43 2.14 6.61
N ALA A 240 20.19 2.04 6.13
CA ALA A 240 19.06 2.81 6.63
C ALA A 240 18.77 2.50 8.12
N LEU A 241 18.86 1.24 8.55
CA LEU A 241 18.71 0.86 9.96
C LEU A 241 19.77 1.51 10.86
N ARG A 242 21.03 1.61 10.38
CA ARG A 242 22.10 2.29 11.11
C ARG A 242 21.88 3.80 11.20
N ALA A 243 21.32 4.41 10.15
CA ALA A 243 20.94 5.82 10.17
C ALA A 243 19.80 6.05 11.16
N GLN A 244 18.77 5.20 11.14
CA GLN A 244 17.63 5.29 12.06
C GLN A 244 18.05 5.08 13.53
N ALA A 245 18.94 4.14 13.82
CA ALA A 245 19.45 3.90 15.17
C ALA A 245 20.22 5.10 15.77
N ARG A 246 20.68 6.03 14.93
CA ARG A 246 21.38 7.26 15.33
C ARG A 246 20.46 8.49 15.36
N SER A 247 19.24 8.37 14.85
CA SER A 247 18.25 9.45 14.80
C SER A 247 17.63 9.69 16.17
N SER A 248 17.20 10.92 16.44
CA SER A 248 16.46 11.31 17.65
C SER A 248 15.05 10.70 17.73
N GLY A 249 14.53 10.16 16.63
CA GLY A 249 13.20 9.55 16.57
C GLY A 249 12.06 10.55 16.31
N ASP A 250 12.39 11.78 15.91
CA ASP A 250 11.41 12.82 15.59
C ASP A 250 10.68 12.54 14.28
N TYR A 251 9.47 13.09 14.18
CA TYR A 251 8.78 13.18 12.91
C TYR A 251 9.57 14.04 11.90
N ARG A 252 9.61 13.59 10.64
CA ARG A 252 10.35 14.19 9.51
C ARG A 252 9.49 15.07 8.59
N ASP A 253 10.14 15.68 7.59
CA ASP A 253 9.50 16.51 6.56
C ASP A 253 8.42 15.71 5.80
N PRO A 254 7.17 16.20 5.71
CA PRO A 254 6.12 15.56 4.93
C PRO A 254 6.49 15.30 3.47
N ALA A 255 7.33 16.13 2.86
CA ALA A 255 7.76 15.93 1.47
C ALA A 255 8.70 14.72 1.28
N GLY A 256 9.24 14.14 2.35
CA GLY A 256 10.14 12.98 2.31
C GLY A 256 11.60 13.30 2.61
N GLU A 257 12.42 12.24 2.67
CA GLU A 257 13.85 12.35 3.00
C GLU A 257 14.61 13.16 1.92
N PRO A 258 15.40 14.19 2.31
CA PRO A 258 16.13 15.02 1.36
C PRO A 258 17.00 14.24 0.38
N GLU A 259 17.70 13.20 0.85
CA GLU A 259 18.56 12.37 0.03
C GLU A 259 17.78 11.60 -1.04
N LEU A 260 16.57 11.16 -0.72
CA LEU A 260 15.71 10.50 -1.72
C LEU A 260 15.17 11.51 -2.72
N ARG A 261 14.74 12.69 -2.24
CA ARG A 261 14.21 13.75 -3.11
C ARG A 261 15.25 14.23 -4.13
N ASP A 262 16.50 14.41 -3.69
CA ASP A 262 17.62 14.73 -4.58
C ASP A 262 17.92 13.60 -5.56
N ALA A 263 17.93 12.34 -5.10
CA ALA A 263 18.09 11.19 -5.97
C ALA A 263 16.98 11.09 -7.04
N ILE A 264 15.72 11.38 -6.67
CA ILE A 264 14.57 11.41 -7.58
C ILE A 264 14.68 12.56 -8.58
N ALA A 265 15.00 13.78 -8.14
CA ALA A 265 15.12 14.94 -9.02
C ALA A 265 16.18 14.71 -10.10
N ARG A 266 17.36 14.20 -9.70
CA ARG A 266 18.43 13.81 -10.64
C ARG A 266 18.01 12.69 -11.58
N TYR A 267 17.34 11.68 -11.03
CA TYR A 267 16.83 10.56 -11.81
C TYR A 267 15.83 11.02 -12.88
N ALA A 268 14.78 11.74 -12.50
CA ALA A 268 13.74 12.25 -13.39
C ALA A 268 14.31 13.22 -14.44
N GLY A 269 15.29 14.05 -14.05
CA GLY A 269 16.03 14.89 -14.99
C GLY A 269 16.81 14.08 -16.04
N PHE A 270 17.51 13.02 -15.62
CA PHE A 270 18.31 12.19 -16.53
C PHE A 270 17.46 11.25 -17.40
N SER A 271 16.47 10.57 -16.82
CA SER A 271 15.67 9.57 -17.52
C SER A 271 14.57 10.20 -18.37
N ARG A 272 13.99 11.32 -17.92
CA ARG A 272 12.78 11.91 -18.50
C ARG A 272 12.91 13.37 -18.91
N ALA A 273 14.06 14.02 -18.70
CA ALA A 273 14.22 15.45 -18.93
C ALA A 273 13.22 16.32 -18.13
N VAL A 274 12.73 15.81 -17.01
CA VAL A 274 11.89 16.57 -16.08
C VAL A 274 12.80 17.48 -15.26
N ALA A 275 12.84 18.77 -15.62
CA ALA A 275 13.59 19.76 -14.87
C ALA A 275 12.85 20.11 -13.58
N CYS A 276 13.46 19.80 -12.44
CA CYS A 276 12.95 20.16 -11.11
C CYS A 276 14.09 20.26 -10.09
N ASP A 277 13.87 21.04 -9.04
CA ASP A 277 14.70 21.00 -7.84
C ASP A 277 14.23 19.84 -6.93
N TRP A 278 15.10 19.29 -6.10
CA TRP A 278 14.73 18.32 -5.07
C TRP A 278 13.67 18.88 -4.10
N GLN A 279 13.63 20.21 -3.94
CA GLN A 279 12.61 20.90 -3.15
C GLN A 279 11.20 20.75 -3.73
N ASP A 280 11.08 20.61 -5.06
CA ASP A 280 9.80 20.43 -5.74
C ASP A 280 9.28 18.98 -5.63
N VAL A 281 10.16 18.02 -5.31
CA VAL A 281 9.79 16.61 -5.18
C VAL A 281 9.06 16.35 -3.86
N ILE A 282 7.88 15.72 -3.96
CA ILE A 282 7.11 15.19 -2.82
C ILE A 282 7.06 13.67 -2.96
N VAL A 283 7.67 12.95 -2.01
CA VAL A 283 7.65 11.48 -1.95
C VAL A 283 6.30 11.01 -1.41
N THR A 284 5.71 10.00 -2.05
CA THR A 284 4.39 9.47 -1.71
C THR A 284 4.39 7.95 -1.52
N GLN A 285 3.32 7.44 -0.88
CA GLN A 285 3.04 6.01 -0.68
C GLN A 285 2.55 5.33 -1.98
N GLY A 286 3.37 5.43 -3.03
CA GLY A 286 3.05 5.10 -4.41
C GLY A 286 2.30 6.22 -5.15
N ALA A 287 2.10 6.05 -6.46
CA ALA A 287 1.42 7.03 -7.31
C ALA A 287 -0.02 7.31 -6.84
N GLN A 288 -0.74 6.30 -6.35
CA GLN A 288 -2.12 6.48 -5.87
C GLN A 288 -2.24 7.55 -4.76
N GLN A 289 -1.29 7.64 -3.84
CA GLN A 289 -1.29 8.73 -2.85
C GLN A 289 -1.01 10.08 -3.51
N ALA A 290 -0.14 10.15 -4.51
CA ALA A 290 0.06 11.40 -5.25
C ALA A 290 -1.23 11.87 -5.93
N LEU A 291 -1.97 10.94 -6.57
CA LEU A 291 -3.27 11.21 -7.17
C LEU A 291 -4.30 11.69 -6.13
N ASP A 292 -4.41 11.01 -4.98
CA ASP A 292 -5.30 11.41 -3.89
C ASP A 292 -4.93 12.78 -3.31
N LEU A 293 -3.65 13.09 -3.10
CA LEU A 293 -3.21 14.40 -2.60
C LEU A 293 -3.49 15.52 -3.60
N LEU A 294 -3.19 15.30 -4.88
CA LEU A 294 -3.50 16.26 -5.96
C LEU A 294 -5.00 16.51 -6.03
N ALA A 295 -5.80 15.45 -5.96
CA ALA A 295 -7.25 15.52 -5.95
C ALA A 295 -7.78 16.31 -4.75
N ARG A 296 -7.34 16.01 -3.53
CA ARG A 296 -7.75 16.73 -2.31
C ARG A 296 -7.45 18.23 -2.34
N VAL A 297 -6.35 18.62 -2.98
CA VAL A 297 -5.93 20.03 -3.07
C VAL A 297 -6.67 20.78 -4.17
N LEU A 298 -7.04 20.11 -5.25
CA LEU A 298 -7.53 20.75 -6.48
C LEU A 298 -9.02 20.57 -6.75
N ILE A 299 -9.66 19.55 -6.19
CA ILE A 299 -11.03 19.15 -6.52
C ILE A 299 -11.97 19.49 -5.37
N ARG A 300 -13.11 20.10 -5.71
CA ARG A 300 -14.26 20.26 -4.83
C ARG A 300 -15.40 19.34 -5.27
N PRO A 301 -16.30 18.94 -4.35
CA PRO A 301 -17.51 18.23 -4.74
C PRO A 301 -18.29 19.00 -5.82
N GLY A 302 -18.66 18.31 -6.90
CA GLY A 302 -19.32 18.88 -8.08
C GLY A 302 -18.38 19.39 -9.18
N ASP A 303 -17.07 19.50 -8.95
CA ASP A 303 -16.13 19.90 -10.00
C ASP A 303 -16.03 18.83 -11.10
N VAL A 304 -15.88 19.28 -12.36
CA VAL A 304 -15.67 18.39 -13.51
C VAL A 304 -14.20 18.01 -13.63
N VAL A 305 -13.94 16.71 -13.64
CA VAL A 305 -12.60 16.11 -13.77
C VAL A 305 -12.56 15.28 -15.03
N ALA A 306 -11.64 15.59 -15.94
CA ALA A 306 -11.49 14.84 -17.18
C ALA A 306 -10.46 13.71 -17.02
N VAL A 307 -10.80 12.51 -17.48
CA VAL A 307 -9.91 11.33 -17.49
C VAL A 307 -9.93 10.68 -18.87
N GLU A 308 -8.86 10.00 -19.25
CA GLU A 308 -8.82 9.18 -20.48
C GLU A 308 -9.91 8.07 -20.47
N GLU A 309 -10.51 7.80 -21.63
CA GLU A 309 -11.52 6.77 -21.85
C GLU A 309 -11.17 5.91 -23.08
N PRO A 310 -10.80 4.62 -22.92
CA PRO A 310 -10.63 3.92 -21.64
C PRO A 310 -9.42 4.46 -20.88
N GLY A 311 -9.39 4.24 -19.56
CA GLY A 311 -8.36 4.83 -18.69
C GLY A 311 -8.03 3.98 -17.48
N TYR A 312 -7.43 4.60 -16.46
CA TYR A 312 -7.05 3.93 -15.22
C TYR A 312 -8.19 3.99 -14.17
N PRO A 313 -8.91 2.87 -13.90
CA PRO A 313 -10.09 2.90 -13.02
C PRO A 313 -9.81 3.40 -11.59
N PRO A 314 -8.66 3.08 -10.96
CA PRO A 314 -8.34 3.61 -9.63
C PRO A 314 -8.21 5.13 -9.55
N ALA A 315 -7.79 5.82 -10.61
CA ALA A 315 -7.78 7.28 -10.65
C ALA A 315 -9.21 7.84 -10.68
N ARG A 316 -10.05 7.31 -11.58
CA ARG A 316 -11.48 7.66 -11.67
C ARG A 316 -12.20 7.45 -10.34
N ALA A 317 -12.02 6.30 -9.70
CA ALA A 317 -12.62 6.00 -8.41
C ALA A 317 -12.14 6.96 -7.30
N ALA A 318 -10.86 7.32 -7.27
CA ALA A 318 -10.33 8.26 -6.30
C ALA A 318 -10.92 9.67 -6.44
N PHE A 319 -11.13 10.14 -7.67
CA PHE A 319 -11.72 11.45 -7.93
C PHE A 319 -13.24 11.44 -7.63
N ALA A 320 -13.95 10.40 -8.02
CA ALA A 320 -15.38 10.23 -7.73
C ALA A 320 -15.67 10.16 -6.22
N ALA A 321 -14.80 9.50 -5.44
CA ALA A 321 -14.94 9.41 -3.98
C ALA A 321 -14.84 10.77 -3.26
N LEU A 322 -14.26 11.79 -3.92
CA LEU A 322 -14.24 13.17 -3.43
C LEU A 322 -15.45 14.00 -3.90
N GLY A 323 -16.41 13.38 -4.59
CA GLY A 323 -17.61 14.02 -5.10
C GLY A 323 -17.43 14.70 -6.46
N ALA A 324 -16.36 14.42 -7.20
CA ALA A 324 -16.15 14.98 -8.54
C ALA A 324 -17.12 14.38 -9.57
N CYS A 325 -17.51 15.18 -10.55
CA CYS A 325 -18.15 14.72 -11.78
C CYS A 325 -17.05 14.26 -12.76
N VAL A 326 -16.75 12.96 -12.78
CA VAL A 326 -15.67 12.41 -13.61
C VAL A 326 -16.16 12.19 -15.04
N ALA A 327 -15.62 12.96 -15.99
CA ALA A 327 -15.91 12.87 -17.41
C ALA A 327 -14.83 12.05 -18.14
N GLY A 328 -15.25 10.96 -18.79
CA GLY A 328 -14.38 10.20 -19.70
C GLY A 328 -14.19 10.93 -21.02
N VAL A 329 -12.95 11.07 -21.46
CA VAL A 329 -12.57 11.70 -22.73
C VAL A 329 -11.94 10.65 -23.63
N PRO A 330 -12.50 10.40 -24.83
CA PRO A 330 -11.99 9.38 -25.73
C PRO A 330 -10.51 9.56 -26.06
N VAL A 331 -9.81 8.45 -26.26
CA VAL A 331 -8.45 8.41 -26.77
C VAL A 331 -8.41 7.86 -28.20
N ASP A 332 -7.57 8.42 -29.05
CA ASP A 332 -7.28 7.91 -30.39
C ASP A 332 -5.81 7.47 -30.51
N ALA A 333 -5.34 7.17 -31.72
CA ALA A 333 -3.95 6.78 -31.97
C ALA A 333 -2.90 7.82 -31.52
N HIS A 334 -3.32 9.06 -31.22
CA HIS A 334 -2.48 10.15 -30.75
C HIS A 334 -2.69 10.50 -29.28
N GLY A 335 -3.49 9.72 -28.53
CA GLY A 335 -3.81 9.92 -27.11
C GLY A 335 -5.18 10.60 -26.88
N LEU A 336 -5.37 11.20 -25.71
CA LEU A 336 -6.61 11.91 -25.32
C LEU A 336 -7.04 12.94 -26.36
N VAL A 337 -8.30 12.90 -26.81
CA VAL A 337 -8.86 13.82 -27.82
C VAL A 337 -9.21 15.17 -27.19
N VAL A 338 -8.25 16.10 -27.22
CA VAL A 338 -8.33 17.43 -26.59
C VAL A 338 -9.58 18.23 -26.99
N ALA A 339 -10.06 18.07 -28.23
CA ALA A 339 -11.27 18.75 -28.71
C ALA A 339 -12.56 18.30 -28.00
N GLN A 340 -12.54 17.14 -27.33
CA GLN A 340 -13.67 16.59 -26.58
C GLN A 340 -13.54 16.81 -25.06
N LEU A 341 -12.57 17.60 -24.61
CA LEU A 341 -12.48 17.99 -23.20
C LEU A 341 -13.66 18.91 -22.82
N PRO A 342 -14.34 18.64 -21.69
CA PRO A 342 -15.38 19.55 -21.19
C PRO A 342 -14.83 20.95 -20.90
N ASP A 343 -15.57 21.99 -21.26
CA ASP A 343 -15.10 23.38 -21.16
C ASP A 343 -14.89 23.86 -19.71
N ASP A 344 -15.63 23.29 -18.79
CA ASP A 344 -15.60 23.58 -17.36
C ASP A 344 -14.61 22.70 -16.58
N ALA A 345 -13.98 21.70 -17.20
CA ALA A 345 -12.97 20.89 -16.55
C ALA A 345 -11.76 21.74 -16.12
N ARG A 346 -11.29 21.52 -14.88
CA ARG A 346 -10.10 22.20 -14.31
C ARG A 346 -9.01 21.23 -13.86
N PHE A 347 -9.26 19.93 -13.99
CA PHE A 347 -8.34 18.86 -13.67
C PHE A 347 -8.41 17.82 -14.80
N VAL A 348 -7.26 17.47 -15.39
CA VAL A 348 -7.17 16.47 -16.45
C VAL A 348 -6.13 15.42 -16.07
N TYR A 349 -6.52 14.14 -16.07
CA TYR A 349 -5.62 13.02 -15.83
C TYR A 349 -5.27 12.32 -17.15
N VAL A 350 -3.97 12.15 -17.41
CA VAL A 350 -3.46 11.53 -18.65
C VAL A 350 -2.25 10.63 -18.40
N THR A 351 -2.07 9.64 -19.28
CA THR A 351 -0.92 8.72 -19.27
C THR A 351 -0.12 8.82 -20.58
N PRO A 352 0.50 9.99 -20.87
CA PRO A 352 0.87 10.36 -22.23
C PRO A 352 2.09 9.59 -22.78
N SER A 353 2.95 9.04 -21.92
CA SER A 353 4.14 8.29 -22.34
C SER A 353 3.79 6.91 -22.89
N HIS A 354 2.79 6.28 -22.29
CA HIS A 354 2.31 4.94 -22.57
C HIS A 354 0.87 4.86 -22.04
N GLN A 355 -0.10 5.07 -22.93
CA GLN A 355 -1.50 5.20 -22.52
C GLN A 355 -1.97 3.91 -21.82
N PHE A 356 -2.58 4.03 -20.65
CA PHE A 356 -3.13 2.87 -19.97
C PHE A 356 -4.64 2.75 -20.28
N PRO A 357 -5.13 1.60 -20.81
CA PRO A 357 -4.43 0.33 -21.01
C PRO A 357 -3.86 0.11 -22.44
N LEU A 358 -4.15 0.99 -23.42
CA LEU A 358 -4.03 0.65 -24.84
C LEU A 358 -2.59 0.69 -25.38
N GLY A 359 -1.69 1.41 -24.72
CA GLY A 359 -0.26 1.40 -24.96
C GLY A 359 0.26 2.34 -26.06
N MET A 360 -0.60 3.14 -26.70
CA MET A 360 -0.12 4.16 -27.64
C MET A 360 0.48 5.36 -26.88
N PRO A 361 1.55 6.00 -27.38
CA PRO A 361 2.03 7.26 -26.81
C PRO A 361 1.23 8.45 -27.33
N MET A 362 1.07 9.49 -26.51
CA MET A 362 0.51 10.78 -26.92
C MET A 362 1.49 11.52 -27.84
N SER A 363 1.01 11.96 -29.01
CA SER A 363 1.83 12.66 -30.00
C SER A 363 2.28 14.04 -29.51
N LEU A 364 3.37 14.58 -30.08
CA LEU A 364 3.84 15.93 -29.74
C LEU A 364 2.75 16.99 -30.02
N GLU A 365 2.08 16.89 -31.15
CA GLU A 365 0.97 17.78 -31.51
C GLU A 365 -0.14 17.73 -30.46
N ARG A 366 -0.53 16.53 -30.01
CA ARG A 366 -1.57 16.37 -28.99
C ARG A 366 -1.13 16.92 -27.63
N ARG A 367 0.14 16.74 -27.26
CA ARG A 367 0.74 17.33 -26.05
C ARG A 367 0.67 18.85 -26.06
N VAL A 368 1.05 19.48 -27.18
CA VAL A 368 0.97 20.94 -27.34
C VAL A 368 -0.49 21.42 -27.25
N ALA A 369 -1.41 20.77 -27.96
CA ALA A 369 -2.83 21.10 -27.91
C ALA A 369 -3.41 21.03 -26.49
N LEU A 370 -3.02 20.00 -25.71
CA LEU A 370 -3.45 19.84 -24.32
C LEU A 370 -2.90 20.96 -23.42
N LEU A 371 -1.61 21.29 -23.56
CA LEU A 371 -0.98 22.38 -22.80
C LEU A 371 -1.63 23.73 -23.10
N GLU A 372 -1.89 24.03 -24.37
CA GLU A 372 -2.59 25.26 -24.77
C GLU A 372 -4.02 25.30 -24.23
N TRP A 373 -4.74 24.18 -24.30
CA TRP A 373 -6.08 24.06 -23.74
C TRP A 373 -6.08 24.33 -22.23
N ALA A 374 -5.12 23.74 -21.51
CA ALA A 374 -4.97 23.90 -20.07
C ALA A 374 -4.61 25.33 -19.69
N GLN A 375 -3.70 25.96 -20.42
CA GLN A 375 -3.31 27.36 -20.21
C GLN A 375 -4.49 28.32 -20.36
N ARG A 376 -5.33 28.16 -21.39
CA ARG A 376 -6.52 29.01 -21.60
C ARG A 376 -7.53 28.90 -20.46
N ARG A 377 -7.63 27.72 -19.82
CA ARG A 377 -8.62 27.42 -18.78
C ARG A 377 -8.07 27.45 -17.36
N ARG A 378 -6.76 27.63 -17.20
CA ARG A 378 -6.03 27.45 -15.94
C ARG A 378 -6.32 26.07 -15.31
N ALA A 379 -6.43 25.06 -16.17
CA ALA A 379 -6.64 23.68 -15.74
C ALA A 379 -5.29 23.05 -15.39
N VAL A 380 -5.27 22.21 -14.35
CA VAL A 380 -4.10 21.41 -13.99
C VAL A 380 -4.15 20.09 -14.76
N ILE A 381 -3.01 19.69 -15.33
CA ILE A 381 -2.82 18.39 -15.95
C ILE A 381 -2.02 17.51 -14.99
N VAL A 382 -2.54 16.33 -14.67
CA VAL A 382 -1.81 15.27 -13.98
C VAL A 382 -1.27 14.31 -15.02
N GLU A 383 0.05 14.34 -15.19
CA GLU A 383 0.80 13.41 -16.05
C GLU A 383 1.24 12.22 -15.19
N ASP A 384 0.54 11.09 -15.31
CA ASP A 384 0.93 9.82 -14.64
C ASP A 384 1.85 9.00 -15.54
N ASP A 385 3.09 8.82 -15.09
CA ASP A 385 4.19 8.26 -15.85
C ASP A 385 4.74 7.01 -15.14
N TYR A 386 4.11 5.87 -15.40
CA TYR A 386 4.23 4.70 -14.52
C TYR A 386 5.24 3.63 -14.96
N ASP A 387 5.53 3.46 -16.25
CA ASP A 387 6.40 2.37 -16.76
C ASP A 387 7.35 2.76 -17.91
N CYS A 388 7.55 4.05 -18.08
CA CYS A 388 8.22 4.63 -19.22
C CYS A 388 9.73 4.37 -19.31
N GLU A 389 10.35 3.94 -18.22
CA GLU A 389 11.74 3.50 -18.18
C GLU A 389 12.02 2.39 -19.19
N PHE A 390 10.99 1.62 -19.51
CA PHE A 390 11.05 0.48 -20.42
C PHE A 390 10.71 0.89 -21.84
N ARG A 391 11.41 1.88 -22.40
CA ARG A 391 11.26 2.26 -23.81
C ARG A 391 12.17 1.43 -24.71
N PHE A 392 11.60 0.84 -25.75
CA PHE A 392 12.30 -0.11 -26.62
C PHE A 392 12.54 0.43 -28.03
N GLU A 393 11.71 1.38 -28.49
CA GLU A 393 11.78 1.95 -29.84
C GLU A 393 11.68 3.48 -29.84
N GLY A 394 12.29 4.08 -30.87
CA GLY A 394 12.25 5.51 -31.14
C GLY A 394 12.99 6.39 -30.12
N ARG A 395 13.07 7.68 -30.41
CA ARG A 395 13.57 8.68 -29.45
C ARG A 395 12.53 8.93 -28.36
N PRO A 396 12.92 9.07 -27.08
CA PRO A 396 12.01 9.48 -26.02
C PRO A 396 11.24 10.74 -26.40
N LEU A 397 9.91 10.70 -26.27
CA LEU A 397 9.10 11.91 -26.36
C LEU A 397 9.22 12.70 -25.06
N GLU A 398 9.33 14.01 -25.17
CA GLU A 398 9.39 14.88 -24.00
C GLU A 398 8.09 14.77 -23.18
N PRO A 399 8.16 14.60 -21.85
CA PRO A 399 7.00 14.68 -20.96
C PRO A 399 6.24 15.99 -21.14
N LEU A 400 4.94 16.00 -20.82
CA LEU A 400 4.14 17.23 -20.75
C LEU A 400 4.80 18.22 -19.78
N LYS A 401 5.32 17.73 -18.65
CA LYS A 401 6.00 18.54 -17.65
C LYS A 401 7.21 19.30 -18.19
N SER A 402 7.97 18.71 -19.11
CA SER A 402 9.14 19.35 -19.71
C SER A 402 8.77 20.43 -20.72
N LEU A 403 7.62 20.28 -21.37
CA LEU A 403 7.06 21.25 -22.33
C LEU A 403 6.27 22.38 -21.63
N ASP A 404 5.88 22.18 -20.38
CA ASP A 404 5.08 23.12 -19.60
C ASP A 404 5.86 24.37 -19.20
N ARG A 405 5.44 25.51 -19.75
CA ARG A 405 5.95 26.84 -19.39
C ARG A 405 5.01 27.63 -18.48
N ALA A 406 3.77 27.17 -18.32
CA ALA A 406 2.73 27.86 -17.55
C ALA A 406 2.68 27.39 -16.09
N GLY A 407 3.35 26.27 -15.76
CA GLY A 407 3.32 25.69 -14.42
C GLY A 407 1.95 25.08 -14.11
N LEU A 408 1.42 24.29 -15.05
CA LEU A 408 0.11 23.64 -14.95
C LEU A 408 0.20 22.11 -14.94
N VAL A 409 1.38 21.53 -15.15
CA VAL A 409 1.55 20.08 -15.14
C VAL A 409 2.10 19.61 -13.80
N ALA A 410 1.39 18.68 -13.17
CA ALA A 410 1.85 17.87 -12.06
C ALA A 410 2.30 16.51 -12.58
N TYR A 411 3.61 16.27 -12.53
CA TYR A 411 4.20 15.00 -12.94
C TYR A 411 4.15 13.99 -11.79
N VAL A 412 3.66 12.79 -12.05
CA VAL A 412 3.57 11.70 -11.08
C VAL A 412 4.39 10.52 -11.58
N GLY A 413 5.33 10.08 -10.76
CA GLY A 413 6.17 8.92 -11.04
C GLY A 413 6.03 7.84 -9.96
N THR A 414 6.45 6.62 -10.29
CA THR A 414 6.43 5.51 -9.33
C THR A 414 7.61 4.56 -9.47
N PHE A 415 8.05 3.98 -8.34
CA PHE A 415 8.99 2.88 -8.33
C PHE A 415 8.31 1.50 -8.38
N SER A 416 6.97 1.46 -8.42
CA SER A 416 6.20 0.21 -8.37
C SER A 416 6.43 -0.67 -9.59
N LYS A 417 6.71 -0.05 -10.76
CA LYS A 417 6.93 -0.76 -12.04
C LYS A 417 8.41 -0.94 -12.37
N THR A 418 9.28 -0.14 -11.77
CA THR A 418 10.73 -0.26 -11.94
C THR A 418 11.39 -1.19 -10.91
N LEU A 419 10.74 -1.41 -9.76
CA LEU A 419 11.20 -2.29 -8.70
C LEU A 419 10.15 -3.35 -8.40
N PHE A 420 9.18 -3.01 -7.54
CA PHE A 420 8.02 -3.84 -7.23
C PHE A 420 7.01 -3.06 -6.38
N PRO A 421 5.71 -3.39 -6.47
CA PRO A 421 4.64 -2.59 -5.86
C PRO A 421 4.70 -2.54 -4.33
N GLU A 422 5.25 -3.54 -3.64
CA GLU A 422 5.24 -3.63 -2.16
C GLU A 422 6.12 -2.59 -1.46
N LEU A 423 7.05 -1.94 -2.17
CA LEU A 423 7.80 -0.82 -1.58
C LEU A 423 6.90 0.38 -1.29
N ARG A 424 5.80 0.54 -2.04
CA ARG A 424 4.89 1.68 -1.96
C ARG A 424 5.62 3.02 -2.02
N ILE A 425 6.57 3.20 -2.94
CA ILE A 425 7.23 4.49 -3.15
C ILE A 425 6.84 5.06 -4.52
N GLY A 426 6.27 6.27 -4.49
CA GLY A 426 6.02 7.12 -5.64
C GLY A 426 6.49 8.54 -5.34
N TYR A 427 6.30 9.43 -6.30
CA TYR A 427 6.61 10.83 -6.11
C TYR A 427 5.78 11.72 -7.03
N ALA A 428 5.60 12.97 -6.62
CA ALA A 428 5.02 14.02 -7.44
C ALA A 428 6.04 15.16 -7.59
N VAL A 429 6.05 15.75 -8.79
CA VAL A 429 6.68 17.03 -9.09
C VAL A 429 5.57 17.99 -9.56
N PRO A 430 4.81 18.58 -8.61
CA PRO A 430 3.72 19.49 -8.92
C PRO A 430 4.25 20.83 -9.45
N PRO A 431 3.38 21.70 -10.00
CA PRO A 431 3.66 23.13 -10.08
C PRO A 431 4.09 23.68 -8.72
N HIS A 432 5.07 24.58 -8.71
CA HIS A 432 5.59 25.18 -7.48
C HIS A 432 4.50 25.82 -6.61
N SER A 433 3.49 26.43 -7.26
CA SER A 433 2.32 27.04 -6.60
C SER A 433 1.49 26.07 -5.74
N LEU A 434 1.56 24.75 -6.01
CA LEU A 434 0.81 23.73 -5.26
C LEU A 434 1.64 23.07 -4.16
N ASN A 435 2.95 23.32 -4.09
CA ASN A 435 3.87 22.57 -3.22
C ASN A 435 3.47 22.68 -1.74
N LEU A 436 3.21 23.88 -1.23
CA LEU A 436 2.82 24.09 0.17
C LEU A 436 1.49 23.38 0.50
N ALA A 437 0.48 23.53 -0.35
CA ALA A 437 -0.83 22.91 -0.14
C ALA A 437 -0.74 21.38 -0.12
N LEU A 438 0.06 20.79 -1.02
CA LEU A 438 0.28 19.35 -1.08
C LEU A 438 1.06 18.83 0.12
N ARG A 439 2.07 19.56 0.60
CA ARG A 439 2.80 19.21 1.83
C ARG A 439 1.90 19.25 3.06
N ASN A 440 1.03 20.25 3.17
CA ASN A 440 0.04 20.33 4.23
C ASN A 440 -0.97 19.18 4.16
N ALA A 441 -1.52 18.91 2.97
CA ALA A 441 -2.44 17.79 2.76
C ALA A 441 -1.79 16.45 3.13
N LYS A 442 -0.53 16.25 2.74
CA LYS A 442 0.23 15.06 3.11
C LYS A 442 0.48 14.95 4.61
N GLN A 443 0.85 16.06 5.25
CA GLN A 443 1.08 16.09 6.69
C GLN A 443 -0.18 15.68 7.47
N ILE A 444 -1.35 16.14 7.03
CA ILE A 444 -2.64 15.77 7.62
C ILE A 444 -2.96 14.29 7.34
N ALA A 445 -2.65 13.78 6.14
CA ALA A 445 -3.01 12.44 5.72
C ALA A 445 -2.16 11.32 6.37
N ASP A 446 -0.84 11.47 6.37
CA ASP A 446 0.08 10.43 6.88
C ASP A 446 1.33 10.98 7.57
N TRP A 447 1.38 12.28 7.80
CA TRP A 447 2.54 13.01 8.32
C TRP A 447 3.76 12.93 7.39
N HIS A 448 4.51 11.83 7.41
CA HIS A 448 5.58 11.53 6.45
C HIS A 448 5.62 10.04 6.12
N ALA A 449 6.16 9.70 4.95
CA ALA A 449 6.34 8.29 4.56
C ALA A 449 7.44 7.60 5.41
N CYS A 450 7.52 6.27 5.32
CA CYS A 450 8.50 5.46 6.07
C CYS A 450 9.93 5.87 5.71
N THR A 451 10.68 6.38 6.70
CA THR A 451 12.03 6.94 6.49
C THR A 451 13.05 5.85 6.18
N LEU A 452 12.85 4.64 6.72
CA LEU A 452 13.70 3.47 6.49
C LEU A 452 13.74 3.10 5.00
N THR A 453 12.57 2.96 4.38
CA THR A 453 12.47 2.57 2.96
C THR A 453 12.96 3.68 2.04
N GLN A 454 12.70 4.95 2.40
CA GLN A 454 13.20 6.11 1.66
C GLN A 454 14.72 6.20 1.69
N THR A 455 15.34 6.06 2.87
CA THR A 455 16.80 6.09 3.03
C THR A 455 17.46 4.94 2.29
N ALA A 456 16.88 3.74 2.36
CA ALA A 456 17.37 2.58 1.62
C ALA A 456 17.30 2.80 0.10
N LEU A 457 16.19 3.35 -0.41
CA LEU A 457 16.04 3.64 -1.83
C LEU A 457 16.99 4.75 -2.30
N ALA A 458 17.14 5.83 -1.52
CA ALA A 458 18.10 6.89 -1.81
C ALA A 458 19.51 6.31 -2.00
N ARG A 459 19.93 5.43 -1.08
CA ARG A 459 21.22 4.75 -1.16
C ARG A 459 21.31 3.83 -2.38
N PHE A 460 20.25 3.06 -2.66
CA PHE A 460 20.20 2.14 -3.79
C PHE A 460 20.32 2.85 -5.15
N ILE A 461 19.76 4.05 -5.26
CA ILE A 461 19.92 4.93 -6.42
C ILE A 461 21.35 5.50 -6.46
N ALA A 462 21.82 6.07 -5.35
CA ALA A 462 23.15 6.69 -5.26
C ALA A 462 24.31 5.73 -5.56
N ASP A 463 24.20 4.46 -5.13
CA ASP A 463 25.21 3.41 -5.40
C ASP A 463 25.13 2.85 -6.85
N GLY A 464 24.23 3.40 -7.69
CA GLY A 464 24.02 2.98 -9.07
C GLY A 464 23.40 1.58 -9.23
N ALA A 465 22.96 0.95 -8.14
CA ALA A 465 22.34 -0.37 -8.16
C ALA A 465 20.99 -0.34 -8.87
N PHE A 466 20.23 0.74 -8.69
CA PHE A 466 19.00 0.99 -9.43
C PHE A 466 19.22 1.03 -10.95
N ALA A 467 20.16 1.83 -11.43
CA ALA A 467 20.46 1.93 -12.87
C ALA A 467 20.95 0.61 -13.48
N ARG A 468 21.77 -0.17 -12.75
CA ARG A 468 22.16 -1.52 -13.18
C ARG A 468 20.97 -2.46 -13.28
N HIS A 469 20.08 -2.42 -12.30
CA HIS A 469 18.86 -3.23 -12.30
C HIS A 469 17.95 -2.88 -13.47
N LEU A 470 17.65 -1.59 -13.69
CA LEU A 470 16.85 -1.11 -14.82
C LEU A 470 17.41 -1.61 -16.16
N ARG A 471 18.71 -1.45 -16.43
CA ARG A 471 19.34 -1.95 -17.67
C ARG A 471 19.22 -3.47 -17.85
N ARG A 472 19.23 -4.23 -16.76
CA ARG A 472 19.04 -5.69 -16.81
C ARG A 472 17.59 -6.02 -17.14
N ILE A 473 16.63 -5.45 -16.42
CA ILE A 473 15.20 -5.70 -16.63
C ILE A 473 14.74 -5.25 -18.01
N HIS A 474 15.23 -4.11 -18.49
CA HIS A 474 14.96 -3.60 -19.83
C HIS A 474 15.24 -4.64 -20.91
N ARG A 475 16.37 -5.35 -20.86
CA ARG A 475 16.68 -6.42 -21.83
C ARG A 475 15.70 -7.60 -21.75
N HIS A 476 15.28 -7.98 -20.53
CA HIS A 476 14.32 -9.07 -20.37
C HIS A 476 12.94 -8.67 -20.92
N TYR A 477 12.50 -7.45 -20.66
CA TYR A 477 11.21 -6.96 -21.14
C TYR A 477 11.20 -6.75 -22.66
N ASP A 478 12.31 -6.29 -23.26
CA ASP A 478 12.43 -6.20 -24.72
C ASP A 478 12.31 -7.58 -25.38
N ALA A 479 12.98 -8.60 -24.81
CA ALA A 479 12.88 -9.97 -25.31
C ALA A 479 11.43 -10.51 -25.21
N ARG A 480 10.77 -10.32 -24.06
CA ARG A 480 9.37 -10.73 -23.86
C ARG A 480 8.42 -10.01 -24.81
N ARG A 481 8.59 -8.70 -24.98
CA ARG A 481 7.81 -7.88 -25.93
C ARG A 481 7.96 -8.39 -27.36
N ARG A 482 9.18 -8.69 -27.81
CA ARG A 482 9.43 -9.21 -29.17
C ARG A 482 8.77 -10.55 -29.41
N LEU A 483 8.84 -11.48 -28.44
CA LEU A 483 8.15 -12.77 -28.53
C LEU A 483 6.64 -12.58 -28.65
N LEU A 484 6.04 -11.81 -27.74
CA LEU A 484 4.60 -11.50 -27.77
C LEU A 484 4.18 -10.86 -29.11
N ALA A 485 4.93 -9.87 -29.58
CA ALA A 485 4.65 -9.21 -30.85
C ALA A 485 4.77 -10.16 -32.06
N ALA A 486 5.73 -11.10 -32.05
CA ALA A 486 5.88 -12.08 -33.11
C ALA A 486 4.67 -13.02 -33.21
N HIS A 487 4.13 -13.49 -32.08
CA HIS A 487 2.91 -14.32 -32.06
C HIS A 487 1.67 -13.54 -32.52
N LEU A 488 1.53 -12.27 -32.10
CA LEU A 488 0.41 -11.41 -32.48
C LEU A 488 0.41 -11.06 -33.98
N HIS A 489 1.59 -10.87 -34.58
CA HIS A 489 1.71 -10.68 -36.03
C HIS A 489 1.67 -12.00 -36.82
N GLY A 490 1.95 -13.14 -36.17
CA GLY A 490 1.95 -14.46 -36.76
C GLY A 490 0.64 -15.20 -36.52
N ALA A 491 0.71 -16.26 -35.71
CA ALA A 491 -0.38 -17.22 -35.51
C ALA A 491 -1.69 -16.59 -35.01
N LEU A 492 -1.62 -15.50 -34.22
CA LEU A 492 -2.80 -14.87 -33.64
C LEU A 492 -3.40 -13.74 -34.50
N SER A 493 -2.76 -13.38 -35.61
CA SER A 493 -3.13 -12.20 -36.44
C SER A 493 -4.55 -12.25 -37.01
N ARG A 494 -5.13 -13.46 -37.14
CA ARG A 494 -6.52 -13.65 -37.57
C ARG A 494 -7.53 -13.11 -36.55
N TRP A 495 -7.23 -13.21 -35.27
CA TRP A 495 -8.16 -12.87 -34.17
C TRP A 495 -7.77 -11.60 -33.44
N LEU A 496 -6.48 -11.24 -33.43
CA LEU A 496 -5.93 -10.16 -32.62
C LEU A 496 -5.11 -9.19 -33.47
N ARG A 497 -5.42 -7.90 -33.34
CA ARG A 497 -4.69 -6.79 -33.97
C ARG A 497 -3.92 -6.01 -32.89
N PRO A 498 -2.58 -6.14 -32.82
CA PRO A 498 -1.83 -5.53 -31.75
C PRO A 498 -1.74 -4.01 -31.88
N VAL A 499 -1.79 -3.31 -30.74
CA VAL A 499 -1.30 -1.94 -30.58
C VAL A 499 0.11 -2.04 -30.02
N ILE A 500 1.11 -2.03 -30.92
CA ILE A 500 2.51 -2.26 -30.51
C ILE A 500 3.01 -1.02 -29.76
N PRO A 501 3.37 -1.14 -28.46
CA PRO A 501 3.80 -0.01 -27.69
C PRO A 501 5.28 0.26 -27.91
N ALA A 502 5.63 1.54 -27.93
CA ALA A 502 7.04 1.97 -27.96
C ALA A 502 7.75 1.77 -26.61
N ALA A 503 6.98 1.60 -25.52
CA ALA A 503 7.47 1.49 -24.16
C ALA A 503 6.59 0.61 -23.27
N GLY A 504 7.02 0.38 -22.03
CA GLY A 504 6.21 -0.13 -20.94
C GLY A 504 6.36 -1.61 -20.62
N ILE A 505 5.39 -2.14 -19.88
CA ILE A 505 5.39 -3.54 -19.39
C ILE A 505 4.13 -4.33 -19.77
N HIS A 506 3.32 -3.77 -20.66
CA HIS A 506 2.14 -4.42 -21.22
C HIS A 506 1.93 -4.00 -22.68
N LEU A 507 1.03 -4.70 -23.36
CA LEU A 507 0.63 -4.46 -24.74
C LEU A 507 -0.86 -4.83 -24.87
N SER A 508 -1.64 -4.04 -25.60
CA SER A 508 -3.02 -4.39 -25.93
C SER A 508 -3.14 -4.91 -27.36
N ALA A 509 -4.09 -5.81 -27.59
CA ALA A 509 -4.49 -6.24 -28.92
C ALA A 509 -6.02 -6.20 -29.04
N ARG A 510 -6.51 -5.54 -30.08
CA ARG A 510 -7.94 -5.47 -30.39
C ARG A 510 -8.41 -6.81 -30.95
N LEU A 511 -9.60 -7.25 -30.54
CA LEU A 511 -10.22 -8.43 -31.12
C LEU A 511 -10.76 -8.10 -32.52
N ALA A 512 -10.71 -9.08 -33.43
CA ALA A 512 -11.36 -8.96 -34.72
C ALA A 512 -12.89 -8.91 -34.54
N ALA A 513 -13.58 -8.29 -35.50
CA ALA A 513 -15.03 -8.14 -35.45
C ALA A 513 -15.73 -9.50 -35.35
N GLY A 514 -16.74 -9.59 -34.47
CA GLY A 514 -17.53 -10.81 -34.24
C GLY A 514 -16.94 -11.77 -33.19
N ILE A 515 -15.75 -11.49 -32.64
CA ILE A 515 -15.19 -12.29 -31.54
C ILE A 515 -15.63 -11.69 -30.21
N ASP A 516 -16.27 -12.49 -29.37
CA ASP A 516 -16.68 -12.09 -28.04
C ASP A 516 -15.48 -12.08 -27.07
N GLU A 517 -15.27 -10.95 -26.40
CA GLU A 517 -14.16 -10.77 -25.45
C GLU A 517 -14.31 -11.73 -24.27
N ARG A 518 -15.52 -11.86 -23.73
CA ARG A 518 -15.74 -12.63 -22.51
C ARG A 518 -15.51 -14.13 -22.75
N ALA A 519 -16.07 -14.67 -23.82
CA ALA A 519 -15.88 -16.05 -24.25
C ALA A 519 -14.40 -16.33 -24.51
N THR A 520 -13.67 -15.38 -25.11
CA THR A 520 -12.23 -15.51 -25.33
C THR A 520 -11.45 -15.61 -24.02
N LEU A 521 -11.76 -14.75 -23.04
CA LEU A 521 -11.12 -14.77 -21.72
C LEU A 521 -11.42 -16.06 -20.95
N ASP A 522 -12.67 -16.53 -20.99
CA ASP A 522 -13.09 -17.74 -20.30
C ASP A 522 -12.43 -18.99 -20.93
N ALA A 523 -12.37 -19.08 -22.27
CA ALA A 523 -11.69 -20.16 -22.98
C ALA A 523 -10.16 -20.16 -22.77
N ALA A 524 -9.53 -18.98 -22.75
CA ALA A 524 -8.11 -18.85 -22.42
C ALA A 524 -7.83 -19.33 -20.98
N ARG A 525 -8.74 -19.01 -20.05
CA ARG A 525 -8.65 -19.42 -18.66
C ARG A 525 -8.75 -20.93 -18.49
N GLU A 526 -9.66 -21.59 -19.20
CA GLU A 526 -9.77 -23.06 -19.25
C GLU A 526 -8.48 -23.71 -19.77
N ALA A 527 -7.77 -23.05 -20.67
CA ALA A 527 -6.46 -23.48 -21.16
C ALA A 527 -5.28 -23.14 -20.22
N GLY A 528 -5.56 -22.56 -19.04
CA GLY A 528 -4.56 -22.21 -18.03
C GLY A 528 -3.85 -20.88 -18.28
N ILE A 529 -4.44 -19.99 -19.08
CA ILE A 529 -3.90 -18.67 -19.41
C ILE A 529 -4.76 -17.59 -18.76
N ASP A 530 -4.16 -16.77 -17.89
CA ASP A 530 -4.84 -15.63 -17.28
C ASP A 530 -4.61 -14.38 -18.14
N LEU A 531 -5.71 -13.85 -18.70
CA LEU A 531 -5.76 -12.68 -19.56
C LEU A 531 -6.73 -11.64 -18.98
N HIS A 532 -6.61 -10.40 -19.44
CA HIS A 532 -7.56 -9.34 -19.11
C HIS A 532 -8.16 -8.72 -20.36
N GLY A 533 -9.47 -8.50 -20.32
CA GLY A 533 -10.18 -7.75 -21.34
C GLY A 533 -9.96 -6.25 -21.20
N ILE A 534 -9.89 -5.53 -22.32
CA ILE A 534 -9.78 -4.06 -22.27
C ILE A 534 -11.11 -3.41 -21.89
N SER A 535 -12.23 -4.11 -22.09
CA SER A 535 -13.58 -3.61 -21.76
C SER A 535 -13.71 -3.20 -20.29
N ALA A 536 -12.97 -3.85 -19.39
CA ALA A 536 -12.96 -3.55 -17.96
C ALA A 536 -12.35 -2.17 -17.59
N PHE A 537 -11.68 -1.51 -18.54
CA PHE A 537 -11.08 -0.19 -18.35
C PHE A 537 -11.97 0.96 -18.87
N TYR A 538 -13.10 0.63 -19.48
CA TYR A 538 -14.12 1.61 -19.86
C TYR A 538 -15.05 1.92 -18.67
N ALA A 539 -15.51 3.17 -18.55
CA ALA A 539 -16.62 3.49 -17.63
C ALA A 539 -17.97 3.14 -18.23
N ASP A 540 -18.16 3.51 -19.50
CA ASP A 540 -19.41 3.32 -20.23
C ASP A 540 -19.30 2.13 -21.19
N SER A 541 -20.33 1.91 -22.02
CA SER A 541 -20.33 0.79 -22.98
C SER A 541 -19.09 0.84 -23.89
N PRO A 542 -18.26 -0.23 -23.91
CA PRO A 542 -17.00 -0.22 -24.64
C PRO A 542 -17.25 -0.20 -26.15
N PRO A 543 -16.68 0.76 -26.90
CA PRO A 543 -16.73 0.75 -28.37
C PRO A 543 -15.82 -0.32 -28.98
N ASP A 544 -14.79 -0.76 -28.23
CA ASP A 544 -13.76 -1.69 -28.69
C ASP A 544 -13.56 -2.83 -27.68
N ALA A 545 -13.51 -4.06 -28.20
CA ALA A 545 -13.14 -5.26 -27.45
C ALA A 545 -11.68 -5.65 -27.71
N GLY A 546 -11.01 -6.24 -26.72
CA GLY A 546 -9.60 -6.56 -26.84
C GLY A 546 -8.98 -7.18 -25.60
N ILE A 547 -7.71 -7.55 -25.71
CA ILE A 547 -6.96 -8.22 -24.66
C ILE A 547 -5.75 -7.39 -24.26
N LEU A 548 -5.54 -7.23 -22.97
CA LEU A 548 -4.34 -6.67 -22.36
C LEU A 548 -3.39 -7.82 -21.99
N PHE A 549 -2.18 -7.78 -22.53
CA PHE A 549 -1.10 -8.70 -22.24
C PHE A 549 -0.03 -8.00 -21.39
N GLY A 550 -0.04 -8.24 -20.07
CA GLY A 550 1.06 -7.86 -19.19
C GLY A 550 2.24 -8.82 -19.37
N TYR A 551 3.41 -8.31 -19.73
CA TYR A 551 4.62 -9.12 -19.92
C TYR A 551 5.72 -8.83 -18.87
N GLY A 552 5.44 -7.95 -17.90
CA GLY A 552 6.37 -7.62 -16.84
C GLY A 552 6.65 -8.76 -15.85
N GLY A 553 5.71 -9.69 -15.67
CA GLY A 553 5.79 -10.78 -14.67
C GLY A 553 5.98 -12.21 -15.23
N ILE A 554 5.64 -12.46 -16.50
CA ILE A 554 5.72 -13.80 -17.11
C ILE A 554 7.11 -14.09 -17.67
N ASP A 555 7.57 -15.34 -17.56
CA ASP A 555 8.85 -15.76 -18.14
C ASP A 555 8.80 -15.95 -19.66
N ALA A 556 9.90 -15.64 -20.34
CA ALA A 556 9.97 -15.65 -21.81
C ALA A 556 9.59 -17.00 -22.44
N PRO A 557 10.09 -18.16 -21.97
CA PRO A 557 9.68 -19.46 -22.52
C PRO A 557 8.19 -19.78 -22.31
N ALA A 558 7.59 -19.21 -21.25
CA ALA A 558 6.18 -19.42 -20.94
C ALA A 558 5.27 -18.64 -21.91
N ILE A 559 5.75 -17.53 -22.47
CA ILE A 559 5.03 -16.74 -23.49
C ILE A 559 4.78 -17.59 -24.74
N ASP A 560 5.80 -18.29 -25.25
CA ASP A 560 5.67 -19.09 -26.48
C ASP A 560 4.63 -20.21 -26.31
N VAL A 561 4.71 -20.93 -25.19
CA VAL A 561 3.77 -22.02 -24.88
C VAL A 561 2.35 -21.48 -24.70
N ALA A 562 2.19 -20.35 -24.00
CA ALA A 562 0.88 -19.77 -23.75
C ALA A 562 0.22 -19.27 -25.04
N LEU A 563 0.96 -18.55 -25.89
CA LEU A 563 0.39 -17.96 -27.10
C LEU A 563 0.12 -19.01 -28.19
N ALA A 564 0.91 -20.08 -28.26
CA ALA A 564 0.59 -21.23 -29.10
C ALA A 564 -0.74 -21.89 -28.65
N ARG A 565 -0.92 -22.11 -27.34
CA ARG A 565 -2.18 -22.63 -26.78
C ARG A 565 -3.35 -21.69 -27.02
N LEU A 566 -3.14 -20.37 -26.91
CA LEU A 566 -4.17 -19.38 -27.19
C LEU A 566 -4.63 -19.46 -28.65
N ALA A 567 -3.70 -19.65 -29.61
CA ALA A 567 -4.04 -19.83 -31.01
C ALA A 567 -4.90 -21.09 -31.24
N ASP A 568 -4.57 -22.20 -30.58
CA ASP A 568 -5.36 -23.44 -30.64
C ASP A 568 -6.77 -23.26 -30.06
N VAL A 569 -6.90 -22.52 -28.96
CA VAL A 569 -8.19 -22.21 -28.33
C VAL A 569 -9.04 -21.35 -29.26
N LEU A 570 -8.49 -20.24 -29.76
CA LEU A 570 -9.21 -19.33 -30.65
C LEU A 570 -9.61 -19.99 -31.98
N SER A 571 -8.83 -20.96 -32.46
CA SER A 571 -9.16 -21.75 -33.65
C SER A 571 -10.37 -22.68 -33.46
N ARG A 572 -10.70 -23.05 -32.22
CA ARG A 572 -11.85 -23.91 -31.88
C ARG A 572 -13.11 -23.13 -31.52
N CYS A 573 -12.95 -21.87 -31.13
CA CYS A 573 -14.04 -20.98 -30.72
C CYS A 573 -14.57 -20.08 -31.85
N ALA A 574 -13.77 -19.87 -32.90
CA ALA A 574 -14.13 -19.13 -34.12
C ALA A 574 -14.64 -20.06 -35.21
#